data_AF-A0A847N592-F1
#
_entry.id   AF-A0A847N592-F1
#
_cell.length_a   1.000
_cell.length_b   1.000
_cell.length_c   1.000
_cell.angle_alpha   90.00
_cell.angle_beta   90.00
_cell.angle_gamma   90.00
#
_symmetry.space_group_name_H-M   'P 1'
#
loop_
_entity.id
_entity.type
_entity.pdbx_description
1 polymer ?
#
loop_
_entity_poly.entity_id
_entity_poly.type
_entity_poly.pdbx_seq_one_letter_code
_entity_poly.pdbx_strand_id
1 'polypeptide(L)'
;NSKTSKEEVLKALGGIKTPSAILFYPNSYDSKEAITTILDEYNVGKDKEEQITYTDTIATALSMIKTIMNSISIILIAFSAISLVVSSVMIGIITYTSVLERTKEIGVLRSIGARKKDISRVFNAEAIIVGFLAGTLGVLITYLLNPIISKILEGLMEASNVAQLYYVQAVILIIISIGLTFIAGLIPSRIAAKKDPVVALRTE
;
A
#
# COMPACT_ATOMS: atom_id res chain seq x y z
N ASN A 1 -23.71 -14.83 50.73
CA ASN A 1 -23.39 -16.28 50.67
C ASN A 1 -22.26 -16.68 49.70
N SER A 2 -21.64 -15.80 48.91
CA SER A 2 -20.55 -16.20 47.99
C SER A 2 -19.13 -16.24 48.59
N LYS A 3 -18.89 -15.61 49.74
CA LYS A 3 -17.56 -15.54 50.37
C LYS A 3 -17.08 -16.89 50.92
N THR A 4 -17.98 -17.64 51.56
CA THR A 4 -17.69 -18.96 52.13
C THR A 4 -17.27 -19.99 51.08
N SER A 5 -17.92 -19.95 49.91
CA SER A 5 -17.60 -20.87 48.80
C SER A 5 -16.24 -20.58 48.15
N LYS A 6 -15.82 -19.31 48.08
CA LYS A 6 -14.49 -18.95 47.54
C LYS A 6 -13.36 -19.44 48.45
N GLU A 7 -13.48 -19.29 49.76
CA GLU A 7 -12.47 -19.76 50.72
C GLU A 7 -12.39 -21.28 50.80
N GLU A 8 -13.52 -21.99 50.64
CA GLU A 8 -13.56 -23.46 50.59
C GLU A 8 -12.89 -24.03 49.33
N VAL A 9 -13.16 -23.44 48.16
CA VAL A 9 -12.48 -23.81 46.91
C VAL A 9 -10.98 -23.50 47.00
N LEU A 10 -10.62 -22.40 47.64
CA LEU A 10 -9.21 -22.04 47.85
C LEU A 10 -8.47 -23.06 48.72
N LYS A 11 -9.11 -23.49 49.82
CA LYS A 11 -8.56 -24.51 50.73
C LYS A 11 -8.44 -25.87 50.04
N ALA A 12 -9.41 -26.24 49.19
CA ALA A 12 -9.37 -27.48 48.41
C ALA A 12 -8.22 -27.50 47.39
N LEU A 13 -7.84 -26.33 46.86
CA LEU A 13 -6.69 -26.15 45.97
C LEU A 13 -5.35 -25.97 46.74
N GLY A 14 -5.34 -26.12 48.07
CA GLY A 14 -4.13 -25.99 48.91
C GLY A 14 -3.72 -24.54 49.21
N GLY A 15 -4.57 -23.56 48.91
CA GLY A 15 -4.31 -22.13 49.13
C GLY A 15 -4.56 -21.70 50.57
N ILE A 16 -3.56 -21.06 51.19
CA ILE A 16 -3.63 -20.54 52.58
C ILE A 16 -4.04 -19.05 52.59
N LYS A 17 -3.88 -18.34 51.47
CA LYS A 17 -4.22 -16.92 51.28
C LYS A 17 -4.89 -16.72 49.93
N THR A 18 -5.81 -15.74 49.83
CA THR A 18 -6.42 -15.35 48.56
C THR A 18 -5.34 -14.92 47.56
N PRO A 19 -5.17 -15.62 46.42
CA PRO A 19 -4.19 -15.27 45.41
C PRO A 19 -4.59 -13.95 44.76
N SER A 20 -3.64 -13.03 44.64
CA SER A 20 -3.84 -11.73 43.98
C SER A 20 -3.59 -11.79 42.46
N ALA A 21 -2.88 -12.80 41.97
CA ALA A 21 -2.60 -13.02 40.55
C ALA A 21 -2.37 -14.51 40.24
N ILE A 22 -2.66 -14.92 39.01
CA ILE A 22 -2.36 -16.24 38.46
C ILE A 22 -1.56 -16.04 37.18
N LEU A 23 -0.42 -16.73 37.05
CA LEU A 23 0.42 -16.66 35.86
C LEU A 23 0.18 -17.91 35.00
N PHE A 24 -0.20 -17.70 33.74
CA PHE A 24 -0.34 -18.76 32.76
C PHE A 24 0.87 -18.74 31.80
N TYR A 25 1.40 -19.91 31.50
CA TYR A 25 2.48 -20.10 30.52
C TYR A 25 2.02 -21.09 29.44
N PRO A 26 1.21 -20.64 28.46
CA PRO A 26 0.76 -21.51 27.38
C PRO A 26 1.94 -22.02 26.55
N ASN A 27 1.89 -23.29 26.16
CA ASN A 27 2.91 -23.93 25.33
C ASN A 27 2.74 -23.66 23.83
N SER A 28 1.58 -23.15 23.40
CA SER A 28 1.26 -22.81 22.02
C SER A 28 0.45 -21.52 21.92
N TYR A 29 0.44 -20.91 20.73
CA TYR A 29 -0.35 -19.72 20.44
C TYR A 29 -1.86 -20.00 20.54
N ASP A 30 -2.31 -21.16 20.04
CA ASP A 30 -3.72 -21.55 20.08
C ASP A 30 -4.22 -21.72 21.52
N SER A 31 -3.42 -22.35 22.39
CA SER A 31 -3.74 -22.51 23.81
C SER A 31 -3.87 -21.18 24.52
N LYS A 32 -3.00 -20.23 24.17
CA LYS A 32 -3.03 -18.86 24.69
C LYS A 32 -4.31 -18.14 24.24
N GLU A 33 -4.65 -18.21 22.95
CA GLU A 33 -5.83 -17.56 22.37
C GLU A 33 -7.14 -18.12 22.96
N ALA A 34 -7.20 -19.44 23.19
CA ALA A 34 -8.32 -20.08 23.88
C ALA A 34 -8.48 -19.57 25.31
N ILE A 35 -7.38 -19.41 26.06
CA ILE A 35 -7.42 -18.86 27.43
C ILE A 35 -7.90 -17.42 27.42
N THR A 36 -7.40 -16.56 26.53
CA THR A 36 -7.85 -15.16 26.45
C THR A 36 -9.33 -15.07 26.06
N THR A 37 -9.79 -15.92 25.15
CA THR A 37 -11.21 -15.96 24.75
C THR A 37 -12.12 -16.31 25.92
N ILE A 38 -11.77 -17.32 26.72
CA ILE A 38 -12.54 -17.72 27.91
C ILE A 38 -12.58 -16.59 28.95
N LEU A 39 -11.46 -15.88 29.13
CA LEU A 39 -11.38 -14.74 30.05
C LEU A 39 -12.25 -13.57 29.56
N ASP A 40 -12.25 -13.29 28.26
CA ASP A 40 -13.11 -12.28 27.66
C ASP A 40 -14.59 -12.63 27.80
N GLU A 41 -14.98 -13.87 27.50
CA GLU A 41 -16.36 -14.37 27.68
C GLU A 41 -16.80 -14.29 29.15
N TYR A 42 -15.92 -14.64 30.09
CA TYR A 42 -16.21 -14.53 31.53
C TYR A 42 -16.45 -13.08 31.97
N ASN A 43 -15.80 -12.11 31.33
CA ASN A 43 -15.92 -10.69 31.64
C ASN A 43 -17.18 -10.04 31.05
N VAL A 44 -17.85 -10.69 30.10
CA VAL A 44 -19.09 -10.19 29.50
C VAL A 44 -20.19 -10.08 30.56
N GLY A 45 -20.78 -8.88 30.69
CA GLY A 45 -21.90 -8.64 31.61
C GLY A 45 -21.52 -8.49 33.08
N LYS A 46 -20.22 -8.46 33.42
CA LYS A 46 -19.74 -8.18 34.78
C LYS A 46 -19.37 -6.72 34.97
N ASP A 47 -19.61 -6.21 36.17
CA ASP A 47 -19.12 -4.89 36.59
C ASP A 47 -17.59 -4.86 36.61
N LYS A 48 -17.00 -3.67 36.39
CA LYS A 48 -15.53 -3.47 36.28
C LYS A 48 -14.75 -4.01 37.49
N GLU A 49 -15.37 -4.05 38.66
CA GLU A 49 -14.76 -4.55 39.91
C GLU A 49 -14.71 -6.09 39.97
N GLU A 50 -15.53 -6.78 39.19
CA GLU A 50 -15.60 -8.25 39.12
C GLU A 50 -14.96 -8.83 37.85
N GLN A 51 -14.47 -7.97 36.96
CA GLN A 51 -13.78 -8.37 35.74
C GLN A 51 -12.36 -8.85 36.04
N ILE A 52 -11.96 -9.93 35.36
CA ILE A 52 -10.60 -10.44 35.38
C ILE A 52 -9.77 -9.57 34.44
N THR A 53 -8.89 -8.74 35.02
CA THR A 53 -7.85 -8.05 34.25
C THR A 53 -6.69 -9.01 34.01
N TYR A 54 -6.28 -9.19 32.76
CA TYR A 54 -5.11 -9.97 32.40
C TYR A 54 -4.16 -9.16 31.53
N THR A 55 -2.86 -9.46 31.64
CA THR A 55 -1.80 -8.83 30.84
C THR A 55 -1.12 -9.87 29.99
N ASP A 56 -1.19 -9.69 28.67
CA ASP A 56 -0.54 -10.56 27.71
C ASP A 56 0.77 -9.94 27.23
N THR A 57 1.88 -10.33 27.87
CA THR A 57 3.20 -9.79 27.59
C THR A 57 3.65 -10.07 26.15
N ILE A 58 3.27 -11.23 25.59
CA ILE A 58 3.64 -11.61 24.22
C ILE A 58 2.83 -10.81 23.21
N ALA A 59 1.50 -10.68 23.40
CA ALA A 59 0.71 -9.83 22.50
C ALA A 59 1.11 -8.37 22.60
N THR A 60 1.47 -7.88 23.79
CA THR A 60 1.95 -6.50 23.98
C THR A 60 3.30 -6.30 23.26
N ALA A 61 4.23 -7.25 23.35
CA ALA A 61 5.49 -7.19 22.60
C ALA A 61 5.25 -7.21 21.08
N LEU A 62 4.38 -8.10 20.59
CA LEU A 62 4.03 -8.18 19.17
C LEU A 62 3.27 -6.94 18.68
N SER A 63 2.41 -6.34 19.50
CA SER A 63 1.67 -5.12 19.13
C SER A 63 2.60 -3.92 19.01
N MET A 64 3.62 -3.81 19.86
CA MET A 64 4.67 -2.80 19.74
C MET A 64 5.45 -2.96 18.44
N ILE A 65 5.88 -4.18 18.09
CA ILE A 65 6.56 -4.45 16.82
C ILE A 65 5.65 -4.11 15.63
N LYS A 66 4.39 -4.55 15.64
CA LYS A 66 3.41 -4.22 14.60
C LYS A 66 3.22 -2.72 14.45
N THR A 67 3.15 -1.98 15.56
CA THR A 67 2.98 -0.51 15.55
C THR A 67 4.18 0.18 14.90
N ILE A 68 5.41 -0.25 15.24
CA ILE A 68 6.63 0.28 14.62
C ILE A 68 6.66 -0.05 13.12
N MET A 69 6.38 -1.30 12.75
CA MET A 69 6.33 -1.73 11.35
C MET A 69 5.28 -0.96 10.53
N ASN A 70 4.09 -0.75 11.11
CA ASN A 70 3.03 0.03 10.47
C ASN A 70 3.43 1.50 10.32
N SER A 71 4.09 2.08 11.33
CA SER A 71 4.57 3.46 11.25
C SER A 71 5.60 3.64 10.14
N ILE A 72 6.57 2.72 10.03
CA ILE A 72 7.55 2.72 8.93
C ILE A 72 6.85 2.56 7.59
N SER A 73 5.89 1.62 7.49
CA SER A 73 5.13 1.38 6.26
C SER A 73 4.35 2.62 5.81
N ILE A 74 3.68 3.32 6.72
CA ILE A 74 2.95 4.56 6.44
C ILE A 74 3.89 5.64 5.89
N ILE A 75 5.08 5.80 6.49
CA ILE A 75 6.08 6.77 6.02
C ILE A 75 6.55 6.42 4.60
N LEU A 76 6.83 5.15 4.32
CA LEU A 76 7.23 4.70 2.98
C LEU A 76 6.12 4.88 1.94
N ILE A 77 4.87 4.62 2.31
CA ILE A 77 3.70 4.87 1.46
C ILE A 77 3.57 6.37 1.18
N ALA A 78 3.76 7.23 2.18
CA ALA A 78 3.73 8.68 2.01
C ALA A 78 4.81 9.16 1.04
N PHE A 79 6.06 8.69 1.18
CA PHE A 79 7.13 8.99 0.23
C PHE A 79 6.79 8.53 -1.19
N SER A 80 6.29 7.31 -1.33
CA SER A 80 5.88 6.74 -2.62
C SER A 80 4.77 7.57 -3.27
N ALA A 81 3.80 8.04 -2.50
CA ALA A 81 2.71 8.89 -2.97
C ALA A 81 3.23 10.25 -3.47
N ILE A 82 4.15 10.88 -2.73
CA ILE A 82 4.78 12.14 -3.16
C ILE A 82 5.56 11.94 -4.46
N SER A 83 6.37 10.88 -4.54
CA SER A 83 7.10 10.55 -5.78
C SER A 83 6.16 10.34 -6.96
N LEU A 84 5.04 9.65 -6.75
CA LEU A 84 4.02 9.42 -7.77
C LEU A 84 3.43 10.74 -8.31
N VAL A 85 3.12 11.68 -7.42
CA VAL A 85 2.62 13.02 -7.81
C VAL A 85 3.67 13.79 -8.58
N VAL A 86 4.92 13.83 -8.09
CA VAL A 86 6.02 14.52 -8.77
C VAL A 86 6.27 13.93 -10.16
N SER A 87 6.29 12.60 -10.29
CA SER A 87 6.42 11.92 -11.58
C SER A 87 5.27 12.25 -12.53
N SER A 88 4.03 12.28 -12.02
CA SER A 88 2.86 12.67 -12.82
C SER A 88 2.97 14.10 -13.37
N VAL A 89 3.42 15.05 -12.55
CA VAL A 89 3.65 16.43 -13.00
C VAL A 89 4.77 16.49 -14.03
N MET A 90 5.87 15.76 -13.82
CA MET A 90 6.99 15.71 -14.75
C MET A 90 6.57 15.17 -16.14
N ILE A 91 5.75 14.12 -16.18
CA ILE A 91 5.19 13.59 -17.44
C ILE A 91 4.34 14.65 -18.14
N GLY A 92 3.52 15.40 -17.39
CA GLY A 92 2.74 16.51 -17.93
C GLY A 92 3.60 17.62 -18.54
N ILE A 93 4.72 17.96 -17.89
CA ILE A 93 5.66 18.97 -18.39
C ILE A 93 6.37 18.47 -19.66
N ILE A 94 6.87 17.23 -19.66
CA ILE A 94 7.56 16.66 -20.82
C ILE A 94 6.62 16.60 -22.04
N THR A 95 5.39 16.11 -21.86
CA THR A 95 4.40 16.06 -22.93
C THR A 95 3.99 17.46 -23.40
N TYR A 96 3.90 18.45 -22.50
CA TYR A 96 3.70 19.85 -22.89
C TYR A 96 4.85 20.41 -23.73
N THR A 97 6.10 20.19 -23.31
CA THR A 97 7.27 20.65 -24.06
C THR A 97 7.35 19.97 -25.44
N SER A 98 7.07 18.67 -25.53
CA SER A 98 7.02 17.94 -26.80
C SER A 98 6.00 18.54 -27.78
N VAL A 99 4.83 18.96 -27.28
CA VAL A 99 3.82 19.66 -28.09
C VAL A 99 4.34 21.00 -28.62
N LEU A 100 5.10 21.73 -27.81
CA LEU A 100 5.69 23.01 -28.24
C LEU A 100 6.74 22.82 -29.32
N GLU A 101 7.65 21.85 -29.14
CA GLU A 101 8.69 21.51 -30.12
C GLU A 101 8.10 21.06 -31.47
N ARG A 102 6.99 20.32 -31.42
CA ARG A 102 6.30 19.77 -32.61
C ARG A 102 5.17 20.66 -33.14
N THR A 103 5.14 21.94 -32.77
CA THR A 103 4.06 22.86 -33.17
C THR A 103 3.91 22.98 -34.70
N LYS A 104 5.01 22.99 -35.46
CA LYS A 104 4.98 23.02 -36.94
C LYS A 104 4.34 21.78 -37.54
N GLU A 105 4.68 20.60 -37.02
CA GLU A 105 4.11 19.32 -37.46
C GLU A 105 2.58 19.30 -37.24
N ILE A 106 2.13 19.77 -36.07
CA ILE A 106 0.70 19.91 -35.75
C ILE A 106 0.02 20.89 -36.70
N GLY A 107 0.66 22.02 -37.02
CA GLY A 107 0.16 23.03 -37.96
C GLY A 107 -0.05 22.47 -39.37
N VAL A 108 0.91 21.68 -39.87
CA VAL A 108 0.83 21.00 -41.17
C VAL A 108 -0.31 19.97 -41.18
N LEU A 109 -0.37 19.09 -40.16
CA LEU A 109 -1.44 18.09 -40.04
C LEU A 109 -2.83 18.72 -40.00
N ARG A 110 -2.99 19.81 -39.24
CA ARG A 110 -4.26 20.54 -39.16
C ARG A 110 -4.63 21.26 -40.46
N SER A 111 -3.65 21.67 -41.26
CA SER A 111 -3.87 22.33 -42.55
C SER A 111 -4.29 21.35 -43.65
N ILE A 112 -3.87 20.07 -43.54
CA ILE A 112 -4.30 18.98 -44.42
C ILE A 112 -5.66 18.38 -43.98
N GLY A 113 -6.23 18.85 -42.86
CA GLY A 113 -7.59 18.52 -42.43
C GLY A 113 -7.70 17.66 -41.16
N ALA A 114 -6.60 17.41 -40.43
CA ALA A 114 -6.65 16.72 -39.16
C ALA A 114 -7.53 17.48 -38.15
N ARG A 115 -8.49 16.77 -37.52
CA ARG A 115 -9.38 17.38 -36.53
C ARG A 115 -8.64 17.53 -35.20
N LYS A 116 -9.08 18.47 -34.37
CA LYS A 116 -8.55 18.66 -32.99
C LYS A 116 -8.50 17.35 -32.19
N LYS A 117 -9.52 16.50 -32.34
CA LYS A 117 -9.60 15.19 -31.71
C LYS A 117 -8.53 14.20 -32.18
N ASP A 118 -8.08 14.29 -33.42
CA ASP A 118 -7.10 13.37 -33.99
C ASP A 118 -5.72 13.69 -33.42
N ILE A 119 -5.40 15.00 -33.29
CA ILE A 119 -4.20 15.47 -32.60
C ILE A 119 -4.20 15.04 -31.13
N SER A 120 -5.28 15.28 -30.37
CA SER A 120 -5.35 14.82 -28.97
C SER A 120 -5.23 13.30 -28.84
N ARG A 121 -5.74 12.51 -29.79
CA ARG A 121 -5.63 11.05 -29.76
C ARG A 121 -4.19 10.56 -29.92
N VAL A 122 -3.40 11.22 -30.76
CA VAL A 122 -1.97 10.87 -30.93
C VAL A 122 -1.21 11.07 -29.63
N PHE A 123 -1.34 12.24 -29.00
CA PHE A 123 -0.66 12.52 -27.73
C PHE A 123 -1.16 11.65 -26.56
N ASN A 124 -2.47 11.36 -26.52
CA ASN A 124 -3.02 10.42 -25.54
C ASN A 124 -2.50 8.98 -25.77
N ALA A 125 -2.33 8.55 -27.02
CA ALA A 125 -1.76 7.25 -27.33
C ALA A 125 -0.28 7.18 -26.93
N GLU A 126 0.49 8.25 -27.15
CA GLU A 126 1.87 8.36 -26.67
C GLU A 126 1.95 8.22 -25.14
N ALA A 127 1.07 8.91 -24.40
CA ALA A 127 1.00 8.78 -22.95
C ALA A 127 0.68 7.34 -22.49
N ILE A 128 -0.25 6.65 -23.18
CA ILE A 128 -0.59 5.25 -22.90
C ILE A 128 0.60 4.31 -23.15
N ILE A 129 1.33 4.51 -24.25
CA ILE A 129 2.51 3.71 -24.60
C ILE A 129 3.61 3.91 -23.54
N VAL A 130 3.85 5.15 -23.13
CA VAL A 130 4.80 5.48 -22.07
C VAL A 130 4.39 4.82 -20.75
N GLY A 131 3.11 4.89 -20.38
CA GLY A 131 2.60 4.22 -19.18
C GLY A 131 2.74 2.70 -19.23
N PHE A 132 2.45 2.08 -20.36
CA PHE A 132 2.59 0.64 -20.55
C PHE A 132 4.06 0.19 -20.42
N LEU A 133 4.98 0.91 -21.07
CA LEU A 133 6.41 0.61 -21.01
C LEU A 133 6.96 0.82 -19.59
N ALA A 134 6.62 1.95 -18.95
CA ALA A 134 7.05 2.24 -17.59
C ALA A 134 6.52 1.21 -16.59
N GLY A 135 5.23 0.85 -16.67
CA GLY A 135 4.62 -0.17 -15.83
C GLY A 135 5.26 -1.55 -16.04
N THR A 136 5.47 -1.96 -17.28
CA THR A 136 6.10 -3.25 -17.62
C THR A 136 7.54 -3.32 -17.11
N LEU A 137 8.33 -2.26 -17.31
CA LEU A 137 9.70 -2.18 -16.80
C LEU A 137 9.74 -2.20 -15.27
N GLY A 138 8.84 -1.47 -14.60
CA GLY A 138 8.74 -1.46 -13.14
C GLY A 138 8.43 -2.85 -12.56
N VAL A 139 7.47 -3.56 -13.16
CA VAL A 139 7.15 -4.94 -12.79
C VAL A 139 8.34 -5.87 -13.04
N LEU A 140 9.00 -5.76 -14.20
CA LEU A 140 10.14 -6.60 -14.55
C LEU A 140 11.30 -6.42 -13.58
N ILE A 141 11.63 -5.18 -13.23
CA ILE A 141 12.67 -4.85 -12.24
C ILE A 141 12.29 -5.42 -10.87
N THR A 142 11.02 -5.30 -10.47
CA THR A 142 10.54 -5.85 -9.20
C THR A 142 10.71 -7.37 -9.16
N TYR A 143 10.31 -8.08 -10.23
CA TYR A 143 10.50 -9.53 -10.33
C TYR A 143 11.98 -9.95 -10.28
N LEU A 144 12.88 -9.13 -10.85
CA LEU A 144 14.31 -9.43 -10.84
C LEU A 144 14.95 -9.20 -9.48
N LEU A 145 14.52 -8.16 -8.74
CA LEU A 145 15.05 -7.85 -7.42
C LEU A 145 14.49 -8.75 -6.32
N ASN A 146 13.25 -9.22 -6.48
CA ASN A 146 12.56 -10.02 -5.48
C ASN A 146 13.32 -11.26 -4.98
N PRO A 147 13.88 -12.14 -5.85
CA PRO A 147 14.65 -13.30 -5.38
C PRO A 147 15.97 -12.89 -4.69
N ILE A 148 16.57 -11.76 -5.07
CA ILE A 148 17.80 -11.25 -4.43
C ILE A 148 17.48 -10.84 -2.99
N ILE A 149 16.40 -10.08 -2.80
CA ILE A 149 15.95 -9.64 -1.48
C ILE A 149 15.55 -10.84 -0.63
N SER A 150 14.83 -11.81 -1.20
CA SER A 150 14.41 -13.02 -0.48
C SER A 150 15.60 -13.83 0.04
N LYS A 151 16.67 -14.01 -0.76
CA LYS A 151 17.90 -14.69 -0.31
C LYS A 151 18.62 -13.95 0.83
N ILE A 152 18.63 -12.62 0.80
CA ILE A 152 19.24 -11.82 1.87
C ILE A 152 18.44 -11.98 3.16
N LEU A 153 17.11 -11.98 3.08
CA LEU A 153 16.22 -12.17 4.23
C LEU A 153 16.33 -13.59 4.83
N GLU A 154 16.39 -14.62 3.98
CA GLU A 154 16.58 -16.01 4.42
C GLU A 154 17.84 -16.17 5.26
N GLY A 155 18.94 -15.51 4.87
CA GLY A 155 20.20 -15.55 5.62
C GLY A 155 20.20 -14.79 6.94
N LEU A 156 19.24 -13.89 7.18
CA LEU A 156 19.18 -13.05 8.39
C LEU A 156 18.09 -13.47 9.38
N MET A 157 16.96 -14.01 8.90
CA MET A 157 15.76 -14.18 9.73
C MET A 157 15.08 -15.54 9.59
N GLU A 158 15.64 -16.50 8.83
CA GLU A 158 14.98 -17.77 8.45
C GLU A 158 13.54 -17.58 7.89
N ALA A 159 13.22 -16.36 7.48
CA ALA A 159 11.93 -15.96 6.96
C ALA A 159 11.95 -16.17 5.46
N SER A 160 11.50 -17.35 5.04
CA SER A 160 11.35 -17.67 3.61
C SER A 160 10.11 -16.96 3.05
N ASN A 161 10.24 -16.49 1.80
CA ASN A 161 9.09 -16.18 0.94
C ASN A 161 8.22 -14.94 1.32
N VAL A 162 8.81 -13.94 1.99
CA VAL A 162 8.06 -12.75 2.47
C VAL A 162 7.67 -11.80 1.34
N ALA A 163 8.46 -11.75 0.25
CA ALA A 163 8.18 -10.90 -0.89
C ALA A 163 7.70 -11.76 -2.06
N GLN A 164 6.38 -11.87 -2.23
CA GLN A 164 5.78 -12.49 -3.42
C GLN A 164 4.93 -11.47 -4.15
N LEU A 165 5.35 -11.11 -5.36
CA LEU A 165 4.51 -10.35 -6.27
C LEU A 165 3.65 -11.36 -7.06
N TYR A 166 2.36 -11.43 -6.76
CA TYR A 166 1.46 -12.32 -7.50
C TYR A 166 1.17 -11.75 -8.89
N TYR A 167 0.96 -12.61 -9.89
CA TYR A 167 0.71 -12.20 -11.28
C TYR A 167 -0.44 -11.18 -11.40
N VAL A 168 -1.51 -11.34 -10.64
CA VAL A 168 -2.65 -10.40 -10.65
C VAL A 168 -2.25 -9.01 -10.15
N GLN A 169 -1.41 -8.93 -9.12
CA GLN A 169 -0.92 -7.64 -8.60
C GLN A 169 -0.04 -6.94 -9.63
N ALA A 170 0.81 -7.68 -10.34
CA ALA A 170 1.63 -7.14 -11.42
C ALA A 170 0.78 -6.52 -12.54
N VAL A 171 -0.28 -7.19 -12.97
CA VAL A 171 -1.21 -6.66 -13.99
C VAL A 171 -1.92 -5.40 -13.48
N ILE A 172 -2.38 -5.39 -12.23
CA ILE A 172 -3.02 -4.22 -11.62
C ILE A 172 -2.07 -3.02 -11.60
N LEU A 173 -0.79 -3.22 -11.25
CA LEU A 173 0.21 -2.15 -11.24
C LEU A 173 0.44 -1.54 -12.63
N ILE A 174 0.47 -2.37 -13.68
CA ILE A 174 0.59 -1.88 -15.07
C ILE A 174 -0.63 -1.04 -15.44
N ILE A 175 -1.84 -1.50 -15.11
CA ILE A 175 -3.08 -0.76 -15.38
C ILE A 175 -3.08 0.59 -14.65
N ILE A 176 -2.65 0.61 -13.38
CA ILE A 176 -2.51 1.84 -12.60
C ILE A 176 -1.50 2.79 -13.27
N SER A 177 -0.37 2.27 -13.73
CA SER A 177 0.66 3.07 -14.43
C SER A 177 0.11 3.72 -15.70
N ILE A 178 -0.61 2.96 -16.54
CA ILE A 178 -1.28 3.48 -17.73
C ILE A 178 -2.32 4.55 -17.36
N GLY A 179 -3.14 4.28 -16.33
CA GLY A 179 -4.15 5.22 -15.87
C GLY A 179 -3.55 6.55 -15.41
N LEU A 180 -2.47 6.49 -14.61
CA LEU A 180 -1.80 7.67 -14.09
C LEU A 180 -1.17 8.52 -15.20
N THR A 181 -0.42 7.88 -16.10
CA THR A 181 0.23 8.56 -17.22
C THR A 181 -0.78 9.15 -18.20
N PHE A 182 -1.88 8.45 -18.44
CA PHE A 182 -2.99 8.97 -19.24
C PHE A 182 -3.60 10.23 -18.60
N ILE A 183 -3.93 10.20 -17.30
CA ILE A 183 -4.48 11.35 -16.57
C ILE A 183 -3.52 12.54 -16.63
N ALA A 184 -2.22 12.30 -16.43
CA ALA A 184 -1.19 13.32 -16.55
C ALA A 184 -1.13 13.95 -17.95
N GLY A 185 -1.26 13.13 -19.00
CA GLY A 185 -1.20 13.55 -20.40
C GLY A 185 -2.47 14.24 -20.93
N LEU A 186 -3.61 14.13 -20.25
CA LEU A 186 -4.89 14.71 -20.72
C LEU A 186 -4.85 16.24 -20.83
N ILE A 187 -4.20 16.91 -19.87
CA ILE A 187 -4.09 18.38 -19.84
C ILE A 187 -3.27 18.89 -21.06
N PRO A 188 -2.02 18.45 -21.28
CA PRO A 188 -1.22 18.90 -22.42
C PRO A 188 -1.80 18.47 -23.77
N SER A 189 -2.40 17.28 -23.87
CA SER A 189 -3.05 16.81 -25.11
C SER A 189 -4.22 17.69 -25.55
N ARG A 190 -4.94 18.29 -24.59
CA ARG A 190 -6.00 19.28 -24.86
C ARG A 190 -5.42 20.62 -25.30
N ILE A 191 -4.27 21.03 -24.76
CA ILE A 191 -3.59 22.26 -25.15
C ILE A 191 -3.07 22.13 -26.59
N ALA A 192 -2.46 21.00 -26.94
CA ALA A 192 -1.99 20.69 -28.30
C ALA A 192 -3.09 20.83 -29.36
N ALA A 193 -4.26 20.24 -29.10
CA ALA A 193 -5.38 20.26 -30.01
C ALA A 193 -6.04 21.64 -30.18
N LYS A 194 -5.80 22.58 -29.25
CA LYS A 194 -6.32 23.95 -29.33
C LYS A 194 -5.38 24.90 -30.08
N LYS A 195 -4.13 24.51 -30.38
CA LYS A 195 -3.18 25.35 -31.13
C LYS A 195 -3.71 25.72 -32.52
N ASP A 196 -3.65 27.00 -32.85
CA ASP A 196 -4.14 27.53 -34.13
C ASP A 196 -3.13 27.23 -35.26
N PRO A 197 -3.56 26.56 -36.36
CA PRO A 197 -2.69 26.25 -37.49
C PRO A 197 -2.10 27.50 -38.17
N VAL A 198 -2.82 28.62 -38.20
CA VAL A 198 -2.35 29.86 -38.84
C VAL A 198 -1.19 30.46 -38.05
N VAL A 199 -1.29 30.42 -36.72
CA VAL A 199 -0.20 30.89 -35.83
C VAL A 199 0.98 29.90 -35.87
N ALA A 200 0.69 28.60 -35.92
CA ALA A 200 1.73 27.56 -35.97
C ALA A 200 2.61 27.63 -37.23
N LEU A 201 2.05 28.05 -38.37
CA LEU A 201 2.78 28.19 -39.64
C LEU A 201 3.41 29.58 -39.84
N ARG A 202 2.93 30.60 -39.12
CA ARG A 202 3.46 31.98 -39.19
C ARG A 202 4.66 32.21 -38.26
N THR A 203 4.92 31.29 -37.34
CA THR A 203 6.05 31.39 -36.40
C THR A 203 7.31 30.87 -37.14
N GLU A 204 8.02 31.80 -37.80
CA GLU A 204 9.25 31.65 -38.61
C GLU A 204 9.41 30.37 -39.43
#